data_AF-A0A1Z2LB48-F1
#
_entry.id   AF-A0A1Z2LB48-F1
#
_cell.length_a   1.000
_cell.length_b   1.000
_cell.length_c   1.000
_cell.angle_alpha   90.00
_cell.angle_beta   90.00
_cell.angle_gamma   90.00
#
_symmetry.space_group_name_H-M   'P 1'
#
loop_
_entity.id
_entity.type
_entity.pdbx_description
1 polymer ?
#
loop_
_entity_poly.entity_id
_entity_poly.type
_entity_poly.pdbx_seq_one_letter_code
_entity_poly.pdbx_strand_id
1 'polypeptide(L)'
;MKVLNSLGVLGASALLVLGAAGGMAPAASAAAAPAAHPAAAADYADYWATDVETGRTSTGSVPAGGRASDEVPPGDKDRLACRNGHFPTLSSFQIECDGPRWRVFVDCTDDFRYFSPVFSGRFIVRITCPSPYRAVRGGAVDLS
;
A
#
# COMPACT_ATOMS: atom_id res chain seq x y z
N MET A 1 9.67 1.33 45.30
CA MET A 1 9.58 2.79 45.53
C MET A 1 9.93 3.47 44.21
N LYS A 2 8.96 3.90 43.39
CA LYS A 2 8.40 5.26 43.29
C LYS A 2 9.45 6.37 43.30
N VAL A 3 9.70 6.98 42.14
CA VAL A 3 9.97 8.42 42.00
C VAL A 3 9.41 8.90 40.65
N LEU A 4 8.39 9.77 40.71
CA LEU A 4 7.86 10.58 39.62
C LEU A 4 8.17 12.04 39.99
N ASN A 5 8.88 12.78 39.13
CA ASN A 5 8.99 14.25 39.16
C ASN A 5 8.52 14.73 37.77
N SER A 6 7.44 15.48 37.54
CA SER A 6 6.82 16.65 38.16
C SER A 6 7.63 17.95 38.09
N LEU A 7 6.95 18.99 37.59
CA LEU A 7 7.22 20.45 37.57
C LEU A 7 7.95 20.95 36.31
N GLY A 8 7.50 21.99 35.61
CA GLY A 8 6.43 22.97 35.84
C GLY A 8 6.67 24.21 34.94
N VAL A 9 5.93 25.30 35.21
CA VAL A 9 6.05 26.69 34.69
C VAL A 9 5.17 26.97 33.46
N LEU A 10 3.95 27.52 33.61
CA LEU A 10 3.52 28.90 33.95
C LEU A 10 3.95 29.96 32.93
N GLY A 11 2.96 30.66 32.36
CA GLY A 11 3.18 31.84 31.53
C GLY A 11 1.86 32.51 31.16
N ALA A 12 1.40 33.41 32.03
CA ALA A 12 0.12 34.11 31.95
C ALA A 12 0.09 35.22 30.88
N SER A 13 -1.08 35.36 30.26
CA SER A 13 -1.84 36.58 30.00
C SER A 13 -1.11 37.88 29.63
N ALA A 14 -1.31 38.33 28.39
CA ALA A 14 -1.36 39.74 28.04
C ALA A 14 -2.65 40.02 27.26
N LEU A 15 -3.63 40.62 27.94
CA LEU A 15 -4.72 41.37 27.30
C LEU A 15 -4.10 42.60 26.63
N LEU A 16 -4.54 42.96 25.42
CA LEU A 16 -4.67 44.35 24.98
C LEU A 16 -5.43 44.45 23.64
N VAL A 17 -6.48 45.29 23.68
CA VAL A 17 -7.05 46.12 22.61
C VAL A 17 -8.08 45.50 21.65
N LEU A 18 -9.35 45.84 21.93
CA LEU A 18 -10.42 46.00 20.94
C LEU A 18 -9.99 47.01 19.87
N GLY A 19 -9.92 46.57 18.62
CA GLY A 19 -9.94 47.43 17.43
C GLY A 19 -10.95 46.87 16.45
N ALA A 20 -12.12 47.50 16.36
CA ALA A 20 -13.06 47.27 15.27
C ALA A 20 -12.50 47.96 14.01
N ALA A 21 -11.97 47.17 13.08
CA ALA A 21 -11.69 47.58 11.71
C ALA A 21 -11.92 46.38 10.80
N GLY A 22 -12.57 46.63 9.66
CA GLY A 22 -13.28 45.62 8.89
C GLY A 22 -12.40 44.57 8.20
N GLY A 23 -13.00 43.39 8.07
CA GLY A 23 -13.10 42.71 6.77
C GLY A 23 -11.98 41.76 6.38
N MET A 24 -12.38 40.50 6.16
CA MET A 24 -11.66 39.38 5.53
C MET A 24 -10.57 38.73 6.39
N ALA A 25 -10.99 37.79 7.24
CA ALA A 25 -10.11 36.72 7.70
C ALA A 25 -9.58 35.93 6.49
N PRO A 26 -8.30 35.52 6.45
CA PRO A 26 -7.83 34.58 5.46
C PRO A 26 -8.63 33.30 5.65
N ALA A 27 -9.39 32.91 4.62
CA ALA A 27 -10.04 31.61 4.58
C ALA A 27 -8.94 30.56 4.74
N ALA A 28 -8.88 29.93 5.92
CA ALA A 28 -8.21 28.67 6.10
C ALA A 28 -8.90 27.70 5.14
N SER A 29 -8.32 27.56 3.95
CA SER A 29 -8.70 26.53 3.01
C SER A 29 -8.29 25.22 3.67
N ALA A 30 -9.21 24.63 4.43
CA ALA A 30 -9.20 23.22 4.69
C ALA A 30 -9.13 22.57 3.31
N ALA A 31 -7.93 22.12 2.92
CA ALA A 31 -7.73 21.39 1.70
C ALA A 31 -8.74 20.25 1.74
N ALA A 32 -9.77 20.35 0.89
CA ALA A 32 -10.77 19.33 0.77
C ALA A 32 -10.01 18.03 0.56
N ALA A 33 -10.24 17.06 1.44
CA ALA A 33 -9.80 15.70 1.20
C ALA A 33 -10.20 15.36 -0.24
N PRO A 34 -9.25 14.90 -1.09
CA PRO A 34 -9.55 14.68 -2.49
C PRO A 34 -10.81 13.81 -2.56
N ALA A 35 -11.84 14.34 -3.22
CA ALA A 35 -13.07 13.63 -3.45
C ALA A 35 -12.72 12.25 -4.02
N ALA A 36 -13.20 11.20 -3.34
CA ALA A 36 -13.09 9.83 -3.82
C ALA A 36 -13.69 9.79 -5.21
N HIS A 37 -12.83 9.83 -6.23
CA HIS A 37 -13.25 9.57 -7.59
C HIS A 37 -13.75 8.14 -7.59
N PRO A 38 -14.94 7.86 -8.16
CA PRO A 38 -15.28 6.48 -8.50
C PRO A 38 -14.20 6.05 -9.49
N ALA A 39 -13.27 5.21 -9.02
CA ALA A 39 -12.17 4.74 -9.83
C ALA A 39 -12.77 3.96 -11.00
N ALA A 40 -12.72 4.54 -12.19
CA ALA A 40 -12.76 3.73 -13.40
C ALA A 40 -11.64 2.71 -13.25
N ALA A 41 -11.98 1.42 -13.32
CA ALA A 41 -11.01 0.35 -13.23
C ALA A 41 -9.87 0.66 -14.18
N ALA A 42 -8.65 0.80 -13.67
CA ALA A 42 -7.52 0.77 -14.56
C ALA A 42 -7.38 -0.64 -15.10
N ASP A 43 -7.15 -0.74 -16.42
CA ASP A 43 -7.36 -2.00 -17.11
C ASP A 43 -6.34 -3.07 -16.69
N TYR A 44 -5.09 -2.66 -16.40
CA TYR A 44 -3.99 -3.60 -16.13
C TYR A 44 -2.93 -3.04 -15.17
N ALA A 45 -2.40 -3.90 -14.30
CA ALA A 45 -1.18 -3.67 -13.52
C ALA A 45 0.01 -4.37 -14.16
N ASP A 46 1.20 -3.77 -14.10
CA ASP A 46 2.41 -4.40 -14.63
C ASP A 46 3.06 -5.32 -13.60
N TYR A 47 3.64 -6.43 -14.04
CA TYR A 47 4.42 -7.32 -13.20
C TYR A 47 5.81 -7.60 -13.78
N TRP A 48 6.72 -7.89 -12.86
CA TRP A 48 8.07 -8.36 -13.11
C TRP A 48 8.35 -9.51 -12.14
N ALA A 49 8.90 -10.61 -12.63
CA ALA A 49 9.21 -11.78 -11.83
C ALA A 49 10.54 -12.39 -12.25
N THR A 50 11.46 -12.56 -11.32
CA THR A 50 12.75 -13.23 -11.55
C THR A 50 12.81 -14.53 -10.79
N ASP A 51 13.02 -15.62 -11.54
CA ASP A 51 13.36 -16.92 -11.01
C ASP A 51 14.74 -16.83 -10.33
N VAL A 52 14.80 -17.16 -9.05
CA VAL A 52 16.04 -17.02 -8.25
C VAL A 52 17.06 -18.12 -8.57
N GLU A 53 16.62 -19.28 -9.06
CA GLU A 53 17.51 -20.38 -9.41
C GLU A 53 18.12 -20.19 -10.79
N THR A 54 17.31 -19.76 -11.76
CA THR A 54 17.76 -19.62 -13.16
C THR A 54 18.18 -18.19 -13.53
N GLY A 55 17.83 -17.20 -12.72
CA GLY A 55 18.03 -15.77 -13.02
C GLY A 55 17.13 -15.25 -14.13
N ARG A 56 16.23 -16.08 -14.68
CA ARG A 56 15.35 -15.69 -15.78
C ARG A 56 14.28 -14.73 -15.29
N THR A 57 14.10 -13.64 -16.02
CA THR A 57 13.08 -12.64 -15.74
C THR A 57 11.93 -12.75 -16.72
N SER A 58 10.70 -12.69 -16.19
CA SER A 58 9.44 -12.60 -16.93
C SER A 58 8.74 -11.29 -16.59
N THR A 59 8.13 -10.66 -17.57
CA THR A 59 7.35 -9.42 -17.40
C THR A 59 6.05 -9.51 -18.17
N GLY A 60 5.10 -8.65 -17.81
CA GLY A 60 3.85 -8.48 -18.54
C GLY A 60 2.86 -7.66 -17.74
N SER A 61 1.59 -7.72 -18.13
CA SER A 61 0.52 -6.98 -17.47
C SER A 61 -0.61 -7.95 -17.09
N VAL A 62 -1.26 -7.67 -15.96
CA VAL A 62 -2.32 -8.50 -15.38
C VAL A 62 -3.57 -7.66 -15.16
N PRO A 63 -4.76 -8.17 -15.53
CA PRO A 63 -6.00 -7.44 -15.31
C PRO A 63 -6.36 -7.40 -13.82
N ALA A 64 -7.32 -6.55 -13.47
CA ALA A 64 -7.96 -6.60 -12.16
C ALA A 64 -8.55 -8.01 -11.91
N GLY A 65 -8.24 -8.58 -10.75
CA GLY A 65 -8.64 -9.95 -10.36
C GLY A 65 -9.58 -10.01 -9.16
N GLY A 66 -10.05 -8.88 -8.65
CA GLY A 66 -10.96 -8.77 -7.51
C GLY A 66 -10.98 -7.36 -6.92
N ARG A 67 -11.72 -7.18 -5.83
CA ARG A 67 -11.73 -5.95 -5.05
C ARG A 67 -10.62 -5.97 -4.00
N ALA A 68 -10.08 -4.81 -3.67
CA ALA A 68 -9.08 -4.65 -2.60
C ALA A 68 -9.66 -5.06 -1.23
N SER A 69 -10.96 -4.88 -1.04
CA SER A 69 -11.69 -5.26 0.18
C SER A 69 -11.95 -6.76 0.31
N ASP A 70 -11.73 -7.56 -0.74
CA ASP A 70 -11.94 -9.01 -0.68
C ASP A 70 -10.98 -9.65 0.32
N GLU A 71 -11.51 -10.58 1.12
CA GLU A 71 -10.73 -11.37 2.06
C GLU A 71 -9.64 -12.16 1.32
N VAL A 72 -8.44 -12.17 1.88
CA VAL A 72 -7.33 -12.97 1.38
C VAL A 72 -7.30 -14.24 2.23
N PRO A 73 -7.57 -15.42 1.67
CA PRO A 73 -7.44 -16.66 2.43
C PRO A 73 -6.04 -16.74 3.04
N PRO A 74 -5.90 -17.17 4.29
CA PRO A 74 -4.58 -17.41 4.87
C PRO A 74 -3.91 -18.50 4.04
N GLY A 75 -2.74 -18.20 3.47
CA GLY A 75 -1.92 -19.21 2.81
C GLY A 75 -1.43 -20.24 3.81
N ASP A 76 -1.32 -21.50 3.38
CA ASP A 76 -0.65 -22.54 4.17
C ASP A 76 0.84 -22.18 4.27
N LYS A 77 1.26 -21.74 5.46
CA LYS A 77 2.63 -21.31 5.73
C LYS A 77 3.63 -22.46 5.65
N ASP A 78 3.16 -23.71 5.73
CA ASP A 78 4.02 -24.88 5.60
C ASP A 78 4.37 -25.17 4.14
N ARG A 79 3.60 -24.62 3.18
CA ARG A 79 3.77 -24.83 1.74
C ARG A 79 4.30 -23.61 0.99
N LEU A 80 4.04 -22.40 1.52
CA LEU A 80 4.46 -21.15 0.92
C LEU A 80 5.28 -20.33 1.90
N ALA A 81 6.58 -20.18 1.61
CA ALA A 81 7.50 -19.38 2.39
C ALA A 81 7.77 -18.04 1.67
N CYS A 82 7.28 -16.95 2.24
CA CYS A 82 7.51 -15.60 1.73
C CYS A 82 8.35 -14.75 2.67
N ARG A 83 9.22 -13.90 2.10
CA ARG A 83 10.12 -12.99 2.83
C ARG A 83 10.29 -11.67 2.09
N ASN A 84 10.84 -10.69 2.79
CA ASN A 84 11.22 -9.39 2.21
C ASN A 84 10.08 -8.66 1.48
N GLY A 85 8.83 -8.82 1.95
CA GLY A 85 7.67 -8.10 1.41
C GLY A 85 7.75 -6.61 1.74
N HIS A 86 7.81 -5.74 0.74
CA HIS A 86 7.92 -4.29 0.92
C HIS A 86 7.41 -3.52 -0.31
N PHE A 87 7.30 -2.20 -0.17
CA PHE A 87 6.91 -1.29 -1.25
C PHE A 87 8.15 -0.51 -1.75
N PRO A 88 8.84 -0.96 -2.81
CA PRO A 88 10.03 -0.26 -3.30
C PRO A 88 9.70 1.11 -3.90
N THR A 89 8.45 1.31 -4.34
CA THR A 89 7.90 2.62 -4.70
C THR A 89 6.49 2.76 -4.13
N LEU A 90 5.92 3.97 -4.18
CA LEU A 90 4.53 4.20 -3.74
C LEU A 90 3.48 3.46 -4.59
N SER A 91 3.83 2.98 -5.78
CA SER A 91 2.93 2.28 -6.70
C SER A 91 3.23 0.80 -6.84
N SER A 92 4.27 0.25 -6.19
CA SER A 92 4.67 -1.13 -6.40
C SER A 92 4.88 -1.88 -5.10
N PHE A 93 4.53 -3.16 -5.11
CA PHE A 93 4.81 -4.12 -4.06
C PHE A 93 5.75 -5.19 -4.59
N GLN A 94 6.76 -5.56 -3.79
CA GLN A 94 7.71 -6.61 -4.11
C GLN A 94 7.82 -7.60 -2.95
N ILE A 95 7.89 -8.88 -3.29
CA ILE A 95 8.08 -9.98 -2.33
C ILE A 95 8.89 -11.09 -2.97
N GLU A 96 9.62 -11.83 -2.15
CA GLU A 96 10.25 -13.09 -2.56
C GLU A 96 9.48 -14.24 -1.92
N CYS A 97 9.04 -15.21 -2.72
CA CYS A 97 8.36 -16.40 -2.21
C CYS A 97 8.92 -17.67 -2.85
N ASP A 98 8.77 -18.77 -2.13
CA ASP A 98 9.13 -20.13 -2.54
C ASP A 98 8.01 -21.09 -2.13
N GLY A 99 7.56 -21.92 -3.08
CA GLY A 99 6.45 -22.85 -2.88
C GLY A 99 6.05 -23.56 -4.16
N PRO A 100 5.23 -24.63 -4.07
CA PRO A 100 4.90 -25.47 -5.20
C PRO A 100 3.88 -24.83 -6.15
N ARG A 101 2.94 -24.01 -5.66
CA ARG A 101 1.98 -23.29 -6.50
C ARG A 101 1.42 -22.07 -5.80
N TRP A 102 1.76 -20.87 -6.27
CA TRP A 102 1.39 -19.63 -5.58
C TRP A 102 1.25 -18.44 -6.53
N ARG A 103 0.63 -17.35 -6.05
CA ARG A 103 0.53 -16.05 -6.75
C ARG A 103 0.78 -14.90 -5.78
N VAL A 104 1.29 -13.78 -6.30
CA VAL A 104 1.38 -12.51 -5.57
C VAL A 104 0.16 -11.67 -5.91
N PHE A 105 -0.28 -10.85 -4.95
CA PHE A 105 -1.26 -9.81 -5.19
C PHE A 105 -0.77 -8.45 -4.69
N VAL A 106 -1.34 -7.40 -5.28
CA VAL A 106 -1.29 -6.04 -4.76
C VAL A 106 -2.69 -5.44 -4.79
N ASP A 107 -3.06 -4.77 -3.71
CA ASP A 107 -4.25 -3.94 -3.64
C ASP A 107 -3.84 -2.50 -3.90
N CYS A 108 -4.61 -1.83 -4.75
CA CYS A 108 -4.33 -0.48 -5.20
C CYS A 108 -5.41 0.50 -4.70
N THR A 109 -5.11 1.80 -4.73
CA THR A 109 -6.04 2.87 -4.31
C THR A 109 -7.26 3.04 -5.23
N ASP A 110 -7.33 2.31 -6.33
CA ASP A 110 -8.50 2.20 -7.22
C ASP A 110 -9.54 1.18 -6.74
N ASP A 111 -9.36 0.62 -5.54
CA ASP A 111 -10.20 -0.44 -4.95
C ASP A 111 -10.11 -1.79 -5.69
N PHE A 112 -9.11 -1.98 -6.55
CA PHE A 112 -8.86 -3.26 -7.22
C PHE A 112 -7.67 -4.01 -6.64
N ARG A 113 -7.77 -5.34 -6.71
CA ARG A 113 -6.68 -6.29 -6.47
C ARG A 113 -6.18 -6.84 -7.80
N TYR A 114 -4.86 -6.83 -7.98
CA TYR A 114 -4.19 -7.40 -9.16
C TYR A 114 -3.34 -8.59 -8.75
N PHE A 115 -3.38 -9.67 -9.53
CA PHE A 115 -2.64 -10.91 -9.26
C PHE A 115 -1.61 -11.20 -10.34
N SER A 116 -0.37 -11.50 -9.95
CA SER A 116 0.68 -12.03 -10.85
C SER A 116 0.22 -13.33 -11.54
N PRO A 117 0.89 -13.85 -12.57
CA PRO A 117 0.71 -15.26 -12.98
C PRO A 117 0.98 -16.25 -11.84
N VAL A 118 0.61 -17.52 -12.05
CA VAL A 118 0.93 -18.62 -11.13
C VAL A 118 2.41 -18.98 -11.26
N PHE A 119 3.09 -19.09 -10.12
CA PHE A 119 4.49 -19.50 -10.02
C PHE A 119 4.62 -20.84 -9.29
N SER A 120 5.72 -21.53 -9.56
CA SER A 120 6.18 -22.75 -8.88
C SER A 120 7.69 -22.63 -8.68
N GLY A 121 8.17 -22.87 -7.47
CA GLY A 121 9.55 -22.63 -7.06
C GLY A 121 9.75 -21.22 -6.51
N ARG A 122 10.99 -20.74 -6.55
CA ARG A 122 11.42 -19.51 -5.88
C ARG A 122 11.55 -18.31 -6.83
N PHE A 123 10.75 -17.26 -6.58
CA PHE A 123 10.74 -16.04 -7.39
C PHE A 123 10.78 -14.78 -6.53
N ILE A 124 11.48 -13.75 -7.03
CA ILE A 124 11.27 -12.37 -6.61
C ILE A 124 10.26 -11.76 -7.56
N VAL A 125 9.12 -11.30 -7.04
CA VAL A 125 8.00 -10.79 -7.83
C VAL A 125 7.69 -9.36 -7.40
N ARG A 126 7.49 -8.48 -8.38
CA ARG A 126 7.00 -7.12 -8.21
C ARG A 126 5.73 -6.93 -9.03
N ILE A 127 4.70 -6.34 -8.42
CA ILE A 127 3.51 -5.86 -9.13
C ILE A 127 3.42 -4.34 -8.93
N THR A 128 3.12 -3.61 -10.00
CA THR A 128 3.00 -2.16 -10.02
C THR A 128 1.57 -1.78 -10.36
N CYS A 129 0.91 -1.09 -9.43
CA CYS A 129 -0.40 -0.52 -9.64
C CYS A 129 -0.40 0.40 -10.88
N PRO A 130 -1.47 0.37 -11.68
CA PRO A 130 -1.63 1.29 -12.79
C PRO A 130 -1.59 2.74 -12.32
N SER A 131 -1.02 3.62 -13.15
CA SER A 131 -1.07 5.06 -12.89
C SER A 131 -2.53 5.57 -12.97
N PRO A 132 -2.96 6.48 -12.06
CA PRO A 132 -2.19 7.19 -11.03
C PRO A 132 -2.21 6.53 -9.64
N TYR A 133 -2.62 5.26 -9.56
CA TYR A 133 -2.94 4.59 -8.31
C TYR A 133 -1.70 4.09 -7.56
N ARG A 134 -1.85 3.95 -6.25
CA ARG A 134 -0.79 3.58 -5.31
C ARG A 134 -1.03 2.19 -4.74
N ALA A 135 0.04 1.50 -4.40
CA ALA A 135 -0.04 0.21 -3.72
C ALA A 135 -0.30 0.44 -2.22
N VAL A 136 -1.32 -0.19 -1.66
CA VAL A 136 -1.72 -0.02 -0.25
C VAL A 136 -1.58 -1.29 0.57
N ARG A 137 -1.72 -2.46 -0.07
CA ARG A 137 -1.49 -3.76 0.54
C ARG A 137 -0.89 -4.69 -0.51
N GLY A 138 -0.07 -5.64 -0.07
CA GLY A 138 0.42 -6.69 -0.94
C GLY A 138 0.71 -7.94 -0.15
N GLY A 139 0.77 -9.06 -0.84
CA GLY A 139 1.05 -10.36 -0.24
C GLY A 139 1.09 -11.46 -1.28
N ALA A 140 1.07 -12.70 -0.81
CA ALA A 140 1.00 -13.87 -1.66
C ALA A 140 -0.06 -14.84 -1.14
N VAL A 141 -0.60 -15.64 -2.05
CA VAL A 141 -1.58 -16.70 -1.78
C VAL A 141 -1.02 -18.04 -2.24
N ASP A 142 -1.19 -19.05 -1.39
CA ASP A 142 -0.96 -20.43 -1.76
C ASP A 142 -2.15 -20.96 -2.55
N LEU A 143 -1.89 -21.76 -3.59
CA LEU A 143 -2.88 -22.35 -4.50
C LEU A 143 -2.78 -23.88 -4.57
N SER A 144 -2.06 -24.46 -3.61
CA SER A 144 -1.70 -25.89 -3.55
C SER A 144 -2.72 -26.74 -2.81
#